data_AF-A0A1R2CXA4-F1
#
_entry.id   AF-A0A1R2CXA4-F1
#
_cell.length_a   1.000
_cell.length_b   1.000
_cell.length_c   1.000
_cell.angle_alpha   90.00
_cell.angle_beta   90.00
_cell.angle_gamma   90.00
#
_symmetry.space_group_name_H-M   'P 1'
#
loop_
_entity.id
_entity.type
_entity.pdbx_description
1 polymer ?
#
loop_
_entity_poly.entity_id
_entity_poly.type
_entity_poly.pdbx_seq_one_letter_code
_entity_poly.pdbx_strand_id
1 'polypeptide(L)'
;MLLHEIDGPEPEPSMKVTEGIPPEEPLNTKIGFEVRKKKVYYKKILERGIGWEKPGEEDEITMSIADVTDMLQDFGPPQIYTKNDLFPSFFRAIRDLKRGEVSQIHIPKTMNEGVAKIFRVRMIDWISCQNLEWGMRKRIKVKGKDTSIARRDECKINMTIYQDNEIIYEIKDFYNRIEIEEVGPGVAEILRAMKKYETSVTQVKINVFREQFSKFASFNMGQEDVFVEIQITKFLKYHDISLDCTFFKCELEDGTGDRTLPNNNAKVSVWYRYIIEEQIVDTNWDSEPVTFYMDEDEVPTLWINCSRQMKVGDLYKVECDLSLPKVTEMSDGLLERYHFSQFMRPGVRFAYFYIKNLSFVIGRPNNLLNLQERLEESKRVKAAADRFFHIGLFERAHDKYKAATQFVEPFTDDEDNYKSQLIILYRNMSLCNFKTNKFIESSEDATKVLDMSPADTKALYRRAVAKRETRNYPQAIEDLKKAIEISRIKKDENSLKQLSAELITVNNLYEEFLKREKELFTGIFK
;
A
#
# COMPACT_ATOMS: atom_id res chain seq x y z
N MET A 1 -2.52 -33.06 -13.33
CA MET A 1 -2.80 -34.17 -12.37
C MET A 1 -1.71 -34.12 -11.31
N LEU A 2 -2.09 -34.13 -10.03
CA LEU A 2 -1.31 -33.87 -8.79
C LEU A 2 -1.28 -32.40 -8.33
N LEU A 3 -2.42 -31.91 -7.84
CA LEU A 3 -2.56 -30.78 -6.91
C LEU A 3 -3.87 -30.97 -6.11
N HIS A 4 -4.01 -32.11 -5.43
CA HIS A 4 -5.09 -32.35 -4.48
C HIS A 4 -4.51 -32.87 -3.15
N GLU A 5 -5.16 -32.44 -2.07
CA GLU A 5 -5.02 -32.86 -0.67
C GLU A 5 -3.94 -32.16 0.16
N ILE A 6 -4.29 -30.95 0.63
CA ILE A 6 -3.97 -30.52 2.00
C ILE A 6 -5.30 -30.07 2.61
N ASP A 7 -6.06 -31.02 3.17
CA ASP A 7 -7.16 -30.71 4.07
C ASP A 7 -6.55 -30.30 5.41
N GLY A 8 -6.58 -28.99 5.68
CA GLY A 8 -6.34 -28.48 7.03
C GLY A 8 -7.52 -28.82 7.95
N PRO A 9 -7.29 -28.99 9.27
CA PRO A 9 -8.34 -29.39 10.19
C PRO A 9 -9.46 -28.35 10.22
N GLU A 10 -10.71 -28.83 10.23
CA GLU A 10 -11.90 -28.00 10.43
C GLU A 10 -11.71 -27.12 11.67
N PRO A 11 -11.97 -25.80 11.60
CA PRO A 11 -11.91 -24.95 12.77
C PRO A 11 -13.02 -25.37 13.74
N GLU A 12 -12.63 -25.76 14.96
CA GLU A 12 -13.55 -25.94 16.07
C GLU A 12 -14.46 -24.71 16.23
N PRO A 13 -15.73 -24.89 16.64
CA PRO A 13 -16.71 -23.82 16.72
C PRO A 13 -16.24 -22.74 17.70
N SER A 14 -15.68 -21.67 17.15
CA SER A 14 -15.24 -20.52 17.92
C SER A 14 -16.42 -19.93 18.67
N MET A 15 -16.21 -19.80 19.98
CA MET A 15 -17.05 -19.18 21.00
C MET A 15 -18.14 -18.25 20.45
N LYS A 16 -19.36 -18.51 20.91
CA LYS A 16 -20.52 -17.62 20.79
C LYS A 16 -20.06 -16.17 20.92
N VAL A 17 -20.14 -15.44 19.81
CA VAL A 17 -20.11 -13.99 19.81
C VAL A 17 -21.26 -13.59 20.73
N THR A 18 -20.93 -13.10 21.93
CA THR A 18 -21.88 -12.32 22.70
C THR A 18 -22.20 -11.14 21.80
N GLU A 19 -23.35 -11.20 21.13
CA GLU A 19 -23.97 -10.05 20.49
C GLU A 19 -23.90 -8.92 21.50
N GLY A 20 -23.03 -7.95 21.22
CA GLY A 20 -23.01 -6.72 21.99
C GLY A 20 -24.41 -6.16 21.90
N ILE A 21 -25.14 -6.21 23.02
CA ILE A 21 -26.47 -5.63 23.15
C ILE A 21 -26.34 -4.21 22.59
N PRO A 22 -27.02 -3.88 21.47
CA PRO A 22 -26.98 -2.52 20.97
C PRO A 22 -27.45 -1.63 22.13
N PRO A 23 -26.85 -0.44 22.33
CA PRO A 23 -27.25 0.42 23.43
C PRO A 23 -28.77 0.58 23.38
N GLU A 24 -29.46 0.09 24.41
CA GLU A 24 -30.89 0.26 24.53
C GLU A 24 -31.14 1.77 24.53
N GLU A 25 -31.69 2.29 23.43
CA GLU A 25 -32.25 3.63 23.44
C GLU A 25 -33.24 3.69 24.61
N PRO A 26 -33.25 4.78 25.39
CA PRO A 26 -34.11 4.90 26.55
C PRO A 26 -35.55 4.59 26.15
N LEU A 27 -36.04 3.47 26.68
CA LEU A 27 -37.32 2.81 26.40
C LEU A 27 -38.57 3.64 26.78
N ASN A 28 -38.42 4.96 26.90
CA ASN A 28 -39.47 5.87 27.34
C ASN A 28 -39.31 7.28 26.76
N THR A 29 -39.13 7.40 25.44
CA THR A 29 -39.44 8.66 24.76
C THR A 29 -40.80 8.55 24.08
N LYS A 30 -41.75 9.34 24.60
CA LYS A 30 -43.12 9.54 24.10
C LYS A 30 -43.20 9.46 22.57
N ILE A 31 -44.28 8.86 22.05
CA ILE A 31 -44.77 8.95 20.66
C ILE A 31 -44.61 10.40 20.20
N GLY A 32 -43.48 10.67 19.56
CA GLY A 32 -42.98 12.01 19.30
C GLY A 32 -43.15 12.30 17.83
N PHE A 33 -44.06 13.21 17.51
CA PHE A 33 -44.33 13.74 16.19
C PHE A 33 -43.07 14.41 15.61
N GLU A 34 -42.18 13.64 14.98
CA GLU A 34 -40.99 14.21 14.35
C GLU A 34 -41.35 14.75 12.95
N VAL A 35 -41.85 16.00 12.91
CA VAL A 35 -42.06 16.72 11.65
C VAL A 35 -40.72 17.31 11.21
N ARG A 36 -40.00 16.61 10.32
CA ARG A 36 -38.79 17.17 9.70
C ARG A 36 -39.20 18.02 8.50
N LYS A 37 -39.10 19.35 8.63
CA LYS A 37 -39.20 20.27 7.49
C LYS A 37 -37.95 20.12 6.63
N LYS A 38 -38.01 19.27 5.62
CA LYS A 38 -37.00 19.26 4.55
C LYS A 38 -37.46 20.23 3.47
N LYS A 39 -36.53 20.83 2.72
CA LYS A 39 -36.79 21.87 1.70
C LYS A 39 -37.85 21.49 0.61
N VAL A 40 -38.39 20.27 0.62
CA VAL A 40 -39.21 19.69 -0.48
C VAL A 40 -40.52 19.02 -0.03
N TYR A 41 -40.63 18.50 1.20
CA TYR A 41 -41.82 17.80 1.69
C TYR A 41 -41.87 17.79 3.24
N TYR A 42 -43.04 17.46 3.81
CA TYR A 42 -43.19 17.14 5.23
C TYR A 42 -43.45 15.65 5.41
N LYS A 43 -42.78 15.03 6.38
CA LYS A 43 -42.96 13.61 6.70
C LYS A 43 -43.30 13.47 8.18
N LYS A 44 -44.34 12.71 8.47
CA LYS A 44 -44.80 12.33 9.80
C LYS A 44 -44.72 10.81 9.91
N ILE A 45 -43.81 10.34 10.75
CA ILE A 45 -43.64 8.90 11.01
C ILE A 45 -44.81 8.45 11.89
N LEU A 46 -45.55 7.44 11.43
CA LEU A 46 -46.66 6.81 12.14
C LEU A 46 -46.18 5.55 12.85
N GLU A 47 -45.35 4.74 12.17
CA GLU A 47 -44.70 3.55 12.72
C GLU A 47 -43.22 3.59 12.35
N ARG A 48 -42.32 3.37 13.32
CA ARG A 48 -40.87 3.41 13.09
C ARG A 48 -40.45 2.18 12.27
N GLY A 49 -39.65 2.42 11.23
CA GLY A 49 -38.97 1.34 10.51
C GLY A 49 -37.73 0.83 11.24
N ILE A 50 -37.18 -0.26 10.74
CA ILE A 50 -36.06 -1.01 11.32
C ILE A 50 -34.75 -0.61 10.60
N GLY A 51 -33.65 -0.62 11.34
CA GLY A 51 -32.31 -0.37 10.80
C GLY A 51 -32.03 1.09 10.44
N TRP A 52 -30.94 1.30 9.71
CA TRP A 52 -30.45 2.62 9.29
C TRP A 52 -30.44 2.81 7.76
N GLU A 53 -30.59 1.72 7.02
CA GLU A 53 -30.57 1.74 5.57
C GLU A 53 -31.84 2.38 4.98
N LYS A 54 -31.68 2.91 3.77
CA LYS A 54 -32.70 3.57 2.99
C LYS A 54 -32.52 3.19 1.52
N PRO A 55 -33.59 3.22 0.71
CA PRO A 55 -33.46 2.87 -0.70
C PRO A 55 -32.59 3.89 -1.46
N GLY A 56 -31.80 3.33 -2.37
CA GLY A 56 -31.00 4.05 -3.35
C GLY A 56 -31.82 4.74 -4.43
N GLU A 57 -31.14 5.35 -5.39
CA GLU A 57 -31.79 6.05 -6.51
C GLU A 57 -32.35 5.10 -7.57
N GLU A 58 -31.63 4.01 -7.82
CA GLU A 58 -31.95 3.04 -8.87
C GLU A 58 -32.72 1.80 -8.35
N ASP A 59 -32.91 1.73 -7.04
CA ASP A 59 -33.50 0.60 -6.33
C ASP A 59 -34.95 0.32 -6.73
N GLU A 60 -35.32 -0.95 -6.72
CA GLU A 60 -36.71 -1.39 -6.91
C GLU A 60 -37.38 -1.43 -5.54
N ILE A 61 -38.31 -0.50 -5.30
CA ILE A 61 -38.91 -0.25 -3.98
C ILE A 61 -40.27 -0.94 -3.90
N THR A 62 -40.41 -1.89 -2.99
CA THR A 62 -41.70 -2.52 -2.68
C THR A 62 -42.40 -1.74 -1.57
N MET A 63 -43.56 -1.17 -1.88
CA MET A 63 -44.34 -0.40 -0.90
C MET A 63 -45.84 -0.44 -1.18
N SER A 64 -46.62 -0.11 -0.15
CA SER A 64 -48.05 0.17 -0.28
C SER A 64 -48.29 1.66 -0.11
N ILE A 65 -49.08 2.25 -1.01
CA ILE A 65 -49.41 3.68 -1.01
C ILE A 65 -50.94 3.85 -0.88
N ALA A 66 -51.37 4.89 -0.17
CA ALA A 66 -52.73 5.42 -0.20
C ALA A 66 -52.67 6.94 -0.38
N ASP A 67 -53.38 7.48 -1.38
CA ASP A 67 -53.58 8.93 -1.52
C ASP A 67 -54.69 9.35 -0.54
N VAL A 68 -54.29 10.10 0.49
CA VAL A 68 -55.18 10.58 1.55
C VAL A 68 -55.34 12.09 1.51
N THR A 69 -55.17 12.69 0.33
CA THR A 69 -55.27 14.14 0.14
C THR A 69 -56.65 14.68 0.54
N ASP A 70 -57.71 13.99 0.11
CA ASP A 70 -59.10 14.44 0.34
C ASP A 70 -59.82 13.65 1.43
N MET A 71 -59.54 12.34 1.55
CA MET A 71 -60.12 11.46 2.57
C MET A 71 -59.13 10.40 3.02
N LEU A 72 -59.28 9.90 4.25
CA LEU A 72 -58.55 8.72 4.71
C LEU A 72 -58.93 7.49 3.86
N GLN A 73 -57.92 6.78 3.40
CA GLN A 73 -58.04 5.56 2.59
C GLN A 73 -57.13 4.48 3.16
N ASP A 74 -57.53 3.22 2.98
CA ASP A 74 -56.70 2.08 3.28
C ASP A 74 -55.57 1.93 2.25
N PHE A 75 -54.52 1.20 2.63
CA PHE A 75 -53.42 0.90 1.74
C PHE A 75 -53.86 0.05 0.55
N GLY A 76 -53.41 0.43 -0.64
CA GLY A 76 -53.41 -0.48 -1.78
C GLY A 76 -52.49 -1.70 -1.57
N PRO A 77 -52.61 -2.73 -2.43
CA PRO A 77 -51.71 -3.88 -2.36
C PRO A 77 -50.25 -3.46 -2.55
N PRO A 78 -49.28 -4.20 -1.99
CA PRO A 78 -47.86 -3.99 -2.25
C PRO A 78 -47.55 -4.00 -3.75
N GLN A 79 -46.83 -2.99 -4.22
CA GLN A 79 -46.35 -2.89 -5.59
C GLN A 79 -44.87 -2.50 -5.60
N ILE A 80 -44.19 -2.82 -6.71
CA ILE A 80 -42.80 -2.44 -6.95
C ILE A 80 -42.81 -1.12 -7.72
N TYR A 81 -42.01 -0.17 -7.26
CA TYR A 81 -41.85 1.13 -7.89
C TYR A 81 -40.36 1.42 -8.11
N THR A 82 -40.07 2.07 -9.23
CA THR A 82 -38.79 2.69 -9.54
C THR A 82 -38.92 4.21 -9.46
N LYS A 83 -37.80 4.93 -9.60
CA LYS A 83 -37.80 6.39 -9.71
C LYS A 83 -38.73 6.91 -10.81
N ASN A 84 -38.89 6.17 -11.90
CA ASN A 84 -39.67 6.62 -13.06
C ASN A 84 -41.18 6.48 -12.86
N ASP A 85 -41.62 5.66 -11.90
CA ASP A 85 -43.04 5.46 -11.58
C ASP A 85 -43.59 6.55 -10.66
N LEU A 86 -42.72 7.42 -10.12
CA LEU A 86 -43.02 8.38 -9.07
C LEU A 86 -42.55 9.77 -9.46
N PHE A 87 -43.36 10.79 -9.19
CA PHE A 87 -42.92 12.16 -9.44
C PHE A 87 -41.79 12.58 -8.46
N PRO A 88 -40.88 13.49 -8.86
CA PRO A 88 -39.58 13.65 -8.20
C PRO A 88 -39.63 14.04 -6.71
N SER A 89 -40.56 14.91 -6.32
CA SER A 89 -40.70 15.39 -4.93
C SER A 89 -41.18 14.28 -3.99
N PHE A 90 -42.02 13.36 -4.48
CA PHE A 90 -42.46 12.20 -3.72
C PHE A 90 -41.39 11.12 -3.65
N PHE A 91 -40.71 10.81 -4.76
CA PHE A 91 -39.59 9.86 -4.74
C PHE A 91 -38.50 10.28 -3.74
N ARG A 92 -38.18 11.58 -3.66
CA ARG A 92 -37.25 12.12 -2.66
C ARG A 92 -37.70 11.86 -1.22
N ALA A 93 -39.00 11.81 -0.96
CA ALA A 93 -39.54 11.46 0.35
C ALA A 93 -39.46 9.95 0.62
N ILE A 94 -39.74 9.12 -0.39
CA ILE A 94 -39.61 7.65 -0.30
C ILE A 94 -38.19 7.23 0.09
N ARG A 95 -37.16 7.87 -0.49
CA ARG A 95 -35.75 7.64 -0.14
C ARG A 95 -35.36 7.98 1.29
N ASP A 96 -36.25 8.58 2.07
CA ASP A 96 -36.03 8.86 3.47
C ASP A 96 -36.71 7.87 4.41
N LEU A 97 -37.46 6.89 3.89
CA LEU A 97 -38.12 5.84 4.66
C LEU A 97 -37.15 4.69 4.98
N LYS A 98 -37.30 4.12 6.17
CA LYS A 98 -36.65 2.88 6.59
C LYS A 98 -37.52 1.67 6.25
N ARG A 99 -36.93 0.47 6.25
CA ARG A 99 -37.67 -0.79 6.03
C ARG A 99 -38.74 -0.98 7.10
N GLY A 100 -39.96 -1.35 6.71
CA GLY A 100 -41.10 -1.49 7.61
C GLY A 100 -41.71 -0.17 8.12
N GLU A 101 -41.16 0.99 7.73
CA GLU A 101 -41.66 2.28 8.20
C GLU A 101 -43.03 2.62 7.60
N VAL A 102 -43.94 3.10 8.44
CA VAL A 102 -45.20 3.70 7.99
C VAL A 102 -45.17 5.20 8.23
N SER A 103 -45.34 5.98 7.17
CA SER A 103 -45.23 7.43 7.19
C SER A 103 -46.34 8.11 6.42
N GLN A 104 -46.76 9.27 6.89
CA GLN A 104 -47.59 10.21 6.15
C GLN A 104 -46.71 11.30 5.55
N ILE A 105 -46.76 11.44 4.23
CA ILE A 105 -45.91 12.34 3.44
C ILE A 105 -46.81 13.42 2.83
N HIS A 106 -46.57 14.67 3.19
CA HIS A 106 -47.25 15.82 2.62
C HIS A 106 -46.32 16.53 1.62
N ILE A 107 -46.76 16.56 0.37
CA ILE A 107 -46.13 17.30 -0.72
C ILE A 107 -46.85 18.64 -0.89
N PRO A 108 -46.18 19.79 -0.67
CA PRO A 108 -46.79 21.10 -0.81
C PRO A 108 -47.16 21.43 -2.27
N LYS A 109 -48.14 22.32 -2.46
CA LYS A 109 -48.56 22.84 -3.78
C LYS A 109 -47.40 23.33 -4.65
N THR A 110 -46.41 23.98 -4.02
CA THR A 110 -45.22 24.52 -4.68
C THR A 110 -44.33 23.47 -5.32
N MET A 111 -44.47 22.19 -4.93
CA MET A 111 -43.61 21.08 -5.36
C MET A 111 -44.37 20.00 -6.14
N ASN A 112 -45.61 20.29 -6.54
CA ASN A 112 -46.49 19.37 -7.27
C ASN A 112 -47.54 20.14 -8.09
N GLU A 113 -47.09 20.89 -9.10
CA GLU A 113 -47.94 21.53 -10.11
C GLU A 113 -49.12 22.38 -9.55
N GLY A 114 -48.95 22.97 -8.36
CA GLY A 114 -49.98 23.79 -7.71
C GLY A 114 -50.98 23.03 -6.84
N VAL A 115 -50.89 21.69 -6.75
CA VAL A 115 -51.79 20.83 -5.97
C VAL A 115 -51.04 20.18 -4.81
N ALA A 116 -51.52 20.37 -3.58
CA ALA A 116 -50.94 19.69 -2.42
C ALA A 116 -51.43 18.25 -2.42
N LYS A 117 -50.53 17.32 -2.09
CA LYS A 117 -50.86 15.91 -1.98
C LYS A 117 -50.41 15.35 -0.64
N ILE A 118 -51.20 14.44 -0.08
CA ILE A 118 -50.89 13.77 1.17
C ILE A 118 -50.98 12.27 0.93
N PHE A 119 -49.87 11.57 1.09
CA PHE A 119 -49.81 10.12 0.93
C PHE A 119 -49.56 9.45 2.26
N ARG A 120 -50.24 8.34 2.52
CA ARG A 120 -49.81 7.37 3.52
C ARG A 120 -49.00 6.30 2.80
N VAL A 121 -47.80 6.00 3.30
CA VAL A 121 -46.88 5.05 2.68
C VAL A 121 -46.40 4.04 3.72
N ARG A 122 -46.44 2.76 3.36
CA ARG A 122 -45.80 1.67 4.09
C ARG A 122 -44.64 1.15 3.25
N MET A 123 -43.42 1.38 3.71
CA MET A 123 -42.21 0.83 3.10
C MET A 123 -42.08 -0.64 3.48
N ILE A 124 -42.16 -1.55 2.52
CA ILE A 124 -42.08 -2.99 2.79
C ILE A 124 -40.62 -3.43 2.68
N ASP A 125 -40.04 -3.30 1.49
CA ASP A 125 -38.65 -3.65 1.22
C ASP A 125 -38.14 -2.95 -0.05
N TRP A 126 -36.86 -3.11 -0.39
CA TRP A 126 -36.30 -2.75 -1.68
C TRP A 126 -35.18 -3.70 -2.10
N ILE A 127 -35.04 -3.89 -3.41
CA ILE A 127 -33.89 -4.58 -4.02
C ILE A 127 -32.91 -3.51 -4.47
N SER A 128 -31.65 -3.63 -4.02
CA SER A 128 -30.62 -2.70 -4.44
C SER A 128 -30.20 -2.94 -5.88
N CYS A 129 -30.23 -1.87 -6.68
CA CYS A 129 -30.00 -1.92 -8.12
C CYS A 129 -28.90 -0.94 -8.53
N GLN A 130 -28.19 -1.27 -9.62
CA GLN A 130 -27.14 -0.46 -10.21
C GLN A 130 -27.27 -0.49 -11.72
N ASN A 131 -27.19 0.68 -12.36
CA ASN A 131 -27.02 0.77 -13.81
C ASN A 131 -25.53 0.69 -14.12
N LEU A 132 -25.14 -0.23 -14.99
CA LEU A 132 -23.77 -0.42 -15.44
C LEU A 132 -23.60 0.13 -16.86
N GLU A 133 -22.38 0.01 -17.40
CA GLU A 133 -22.12 0.33 -18.81
C GLU A 133 -23.05 -0.45 -19.77
N TRP A 134 -23.22 0.08 -20.98
CA TRP A 134 -24.08 -0.47 -22.03
C TRP A 134 -25.56 -0.64 -21.67
N GLY A 135 -26.03 0.01 -20.59
CA GLY A 135 -27.41 -0.08 -20.13
C GLY A 135 -27.75 -1.42 -19.48
N MET A 136 -26.75 -2.16 -19.02
CA MET A 136 -26.98 -3.36 -18.21
C MET A 136 -27.49 -2.95 -16.82
N ARG A 137 -28.44 -3.73 -16.28
CA ARG A 137 -29.06 -3.44 -14.99
C ARG A 137 -28.81 -4.56 -14.00
N LYS A 138 -28.03 -4.26 -12.97
CA LYS A 138 -27.61 -5.21 -11.95
C LYS A 138 -28.49 -5.12 -10.71
N ARG A 139 -28.98 -6.25 -10.22
CA ARG A 139 -29.77 -6.41 -8.99
C ARG A 139 -28.99 -7.24 -7.98
N ILE A 140 -28.83 -6.72 -6.77
CA ILE A 140 -28.09 -7.37 -5.69
C ILE A 140 -29.03 -8.32 -4.95
N LYS A 141 -28.79 -9.63 -5.07
CA LYS A 141 -29.54 -10.68 -4.34
C LYS A 141 -29.01 -10.83 -2.92
N VAL A 142 -27.69 -10.90 -2.78
CA VAL A 142 -27.00 -11.00 -1.49
C VAL A 142 -25.95 -9.90 -1.42
N LYS A 143 -26.07 -9.01 -0.44
CA LYS A 143 -25.12 -7.91 -0.24
C LYS A 143 -23.74 -8.46 0.12
N GLY A 144 -22.71 -7.99 -0.58
CA GLY A 144 -21.31 -8.24 -0.22
C GLY A 144 -20.83 -7.38 0.95
N LYS A 145 -19.62 -7.67 1.43
CA LYS A 145 -18.90 -6.85 2.41
C LYS A 145 -18.35 -5.57 1.76
N ASP A 146 -18.19 -4.49 2.51
CA ASP A 146 -17.71 -3.18 2.02
C ASP A 146 -16.23 -3.22 1.59
N THR A 147 -15.96 -3.88 0.48
CA THR A 147 -14.65 -3.95 -0.17
C THR A 147 -14.89 -3.96 -1.67
N SER A 148 -14.39 -2.91 -2.34
CA SER A 148 -14.47 -2.78 -3.77
C SER A 148 -13.46 -3.67 -4.47
N ILE A 149 -13.82 -4.03 -5.70
CA ILE A 149 -13.10 -4.98 -6.53
C ILE A 149 -12.35 -4.20 -7.62
N ALA A 150 -11.05 -4.42 -7.71
CA ALA A 150 -10.15 -3.80 -8.68
C ALA A 150 -9.76 -4.78 -9.79
N ARG A 151 -9.26 -4.26 -10.91
CA ARG A 151 -8.90 -5.06 -12.11
C ARG A 151 -7.91 -6.20 -11.84
N ARG A 152 -6.94 -5.99 -10.94
CA ARG A 152 -5.92 -6.99 -10.58
C ARG A 152 -6.32 -7.91 -9.42
N ASP A 153 -7.46 -7.67 -8.80
CA ASP A 153 -7.93 -8.58 -7.76
C ASP A 153 -8.28 -9.94 -8.39
N GLU A 154 -8.17 -11.00 -7.61
CA GLU A 154 -8.55 -12.34 -8.03
C GLU A 154 -9.82 -12.75 -7.30
N CYS A 155 -10.75 -13.36 -8.03
CA CYS A 155 -11.98 -13.88 -7.46
C CYS A 155 -12.27 -15.30 -7.96
N LYS A 156 -12.77 -16.12 -7.03
CA LYS A 156 -13.45 -17.37 -7.38
C LYS A 156 -14.94 -17.07 -7.48
N ILE A 157 -15.55 -17.42 -8.61
CA ILE A 157 -16.94 -17.12 -8.90
C ILE A 157 -17.71 -18.37 -9.32
N ASN A 158 -18.99 -18.36 -9.00
CA ASN A 158 -19.99 -19.18 -9.69
C ASN A 158 -20.77 -18.24 -10.59
N MET A 159 -20.94 -18.62 -11.86
CA MET A 159 -21.68 -17.83 -12.83
C MET A 159 -22.70 -18.70 -13.55
N THR A 160 -23.92 -18.19 -13.65
CA THR A 160 -25.02 -18.82 -14.40
C THR A 160 -25.58 -17.79 -15.38
N ILE A 161 -25.73 -18.18 -16.63
CA ILE A 161 -26.36 -17.37 -17.67
C ILE A 161 -27.64 -18.07 -18.07
N TYR A 162 -28.75 -17.35 -18.03
CA TYR A 162 -30.06 -17.90 -18.35
C TYR A 162 -30.90 -16.90 -19.16
N GLN A 163 -31.80 -17.44 -19.98
CA GLN A 163 -32.80 -16.70 -20.78
C GLN A 163 -34.11 -17.49 -20.70
N ASP A 164 -35.25 -16.80 -20.61
CA ASP A 164 -36.56 -17.47 -20.52
C ASP A 164 -36.68 -18.52 -19.40
N ASN A 165 -35.98 -18.27 -18.28
CA ASN A 165 -35.83 -19.19 -17.13
C ASN A 165 -35.11 -20.52 -17.45
N GLU A 166 -34.52 -20.67 -18.62
CA GLU A 166 -33.65 -21.80 -18.97
C GLU A 166 -32.18 -21.43 -18.79
N ILE A 167 -31.42 -22.32 -18.14
CA ILE A 167 -29.97 -22.14 -17.97
C ILE A 167 -29.28 -22.49 -19.29
N ILE A 168 -28.55 -21.52 -19.83
CA ILE A 168 -27.81 -21.64 -21.08
C ILE A 168 -26.34 -21.99 -20.82
N TYR A 169 -25.80 -21.45 -19.74
CA TYR A 169 -24.42 -21.69 -19.33
C TYR A 169 -24.30 -21.65 -17.82
N GLU A 170 -23.53 -22.58 -17.25
CA GLU A 170 -23.19 -22.59 -15.84
C GLU A 170 -21.72 -22.93 -15.69
N ILE A 171 -21.02 -22.16 -14.86
CA ILE A 171 -19.67 -22.48 -14.42
C ILE A 171 -19.59 -22.30 -12.91
N LYS A 172 -19.00 -23.30 -12.25
CA LYS A 172 -18.75 -23.29 -10.82
C LYS A 172 -17.26 -23.18 -10.57
N ASP A 173 -16.94 -22.53 -9.46
CA ASP A 173 -15.58 -22.50 -8.94
C ASP A 173 -14.55 -21.91 -9.90
N PHE A 174 -15.00 -21.05 -10.81
CA PHE A 174 -14.16 -20.39 -11.79
C PHE A 174 -13.26 -19.37 -11.11
N TYR A 175 -11.95 -19.61 -11.15
CA TYR A 175 -10.95 -18.74 -10.58
C TYR A 175 -10.34 -17.88 -11.68
N ASN A 176 -10.38 -16.56 -11.52
CA ASN A 176 -9.77 -15.66 -12.50
C ASN A 176 -9.39 -14.31 -11.91
N ARG A 177 -8.49 -13.61 -12.61
CA ARG A 177 -8.28 -12.18 -12.41
C ARG A 177 -9.36 -11.40 -13.14
N ILE A 178 -9.57 -10.17 -12.71
CA ILE A 178 -10.65 -9.31 -13.21
C ILE A 178 -10.16 -8.45 -14.40
N GLU A 179 -9.07 -8.89 -15.04
CA GLU A 179 -8.57 -8.31 -16.27
C GLU A 179 -9.52 -8.63 -17.43
N ILE A 180 -9.72 -7.65 -18.32
CA ILE A 180 -10.71 -7.75 -19.40
C ILE A 180 -10.37 -8.89 -20.35
N GLU A 181 -9.08 -9.11 -20.58
CA GLU A 181 -8.51 -10.16 -21.42
C GLU A 181 -8.91 -11.56 -20.91
N GLU A 182 -8.94 -11.75 -19.59
CA GLU A 182 -9.22 -13.03 -18.94
C GLU A 182 -10.72 -13.38 -18.95
N VAL A 183 -11.58 -12.46 -18.49
CA VAL A 183 -13.02 -12.74 -18.29
C VAL A 183 -13.94 -12.16 -19.37
N GLY A 184 -13.45 -11.23 -20.18
CA GLY A 184 -14.24 -10.47 -21.15
C GLY A 184 -14.87 -9.20 -20.56
N PRO A 185 -15.20 -8.20 -21.39
CA PRO A 185 -15.57 -6.85 -20.92
C PRO A 185 -16.87 -6.83 -20.12
N GLY A 186 -17.90 -7.57 -20.56
CA GLY A 186 -19.18 -7.64 -19.86
C GLY A 186 -19.08 -8.23 -18.46
N VAL A 187 -18.34 -9.34 -18.31
CA VAL A 187 -18.12 -9.99 -17.00
C VAL A 187 -17.24 -9.11 -16.11
N ALA A 188 -16.18 -8.51 -16.66
CA ALA A 188 -15.30 -7.60 -15.92
C ALA A 188 -16.05 -6.35 -15.40
N GLU A 189 -17.01 -5.82 -16.16
CA GLU A 189 -17.87 -4.72 -15.72
C GLU A 189 -18.77 -5.13 -14.55
N ILE A 190 -19.43 -6.28 -14.64
CA ILE A 190 -20.27 -6.78 -13.54
C ILE A 190 -19.42 -6.97 -12.27
N LEU A 191 -18.27 -7.64 -12.38
CA LEU A 191 -17.39 -7.91 -11.24
C LEU A 191 -16.84 -6.63 -10.60
N ARG A 192 -16.47 -5.61 -11.39
CA ARG A 192 -16.01 -4.31 -10.86
C ARG A 192 -17.09 -3.57 -10.07
N ALA A 193 -18.36 -3.75 -10.44
CA ALA A 193 -19.48 -3.18 -9.71
C ALA A 193 -19.87 -3.99 -8.45
N MET A 194 -19.39 -5.23 -8.33
CA MET A 194 -19.67 -6.10 -7.17
C MET A 194 -18.79 -5.77 -5.97
N LYS A 195 -19.29 -6.16 -4.80
CA LYS A 195 -18.57 -6.18 -3.52
C LYS A 195 -18.10 -7.59 -3.18
N LYS A 196 -17.13 -7.70 -2.27
CA LYS A 196 -16.60 -8.99 -1.78
C LYS A 196 -17.74 -9.90 -1.27
N TYR A 197 -17.82 -11.13 -1.77
CA TYR A 197 -18.86 -12.12 -1.47
C TYR A 197 -20.29 -11.76 -1.89
N GLU A 198 -20.46 -10.78 -2.78
CA GLU A 198 -21.77 -10.42 -3.31
C GLU A 198 -22.33 -11.53 -4.23
N THR A 199 -23.66 -11.65 -4.25
CA THR A 199 -24.40 -12.36 -5.30
C THR A 199 -25.34 -11.38 -5.99
N SER A 200 -25.25 -11.30 -7.32
CA SER A 200 -26.05 -10.36 -8.10
C SER A 200 -26.47 -10.95 -9.44
N VAL A 201 -27.61 -10.49 -9.94
CA VAL A 201 -28.09 -10.81 -11.28
C VAL A 201 -28.11 -9.55 -12.13
N THR A 202 -27.49 -9.62 -13.30
CA THR A 202 -27.47 -8.52 -14.26
C THR A 202 -28.34 -8.86 -15.46
N GLN A 203 -29.33 -8.02 -15.73
CA GLN A 203 -30.12 -8.04 -16.96
C GLN A 203 -29.34 -7.34 -18.07
N VAL A 204 -29.20 -8.03 -19.20
CA VAL A 204 -28.42 -7.60 -20.36
C VAL A 204 -29.26 -7.75 -21.61
N LYS A 205 -29.42 -6.67 -22.38
CA LYS A 205 -30.09 -6.75 -23.69
C LYS A 205 -29.34 -7.67 -24.64
N ILE A 206 -30.04 -8.48 -25.44
CA ILE A 206 -29.42 -9.49 -26.30
C ILE A 206 -28.31 -8.94 -27.22
N ASN A 207 -28.46 -7.73 -27.75
CA ASN A 207 -27.44 -7.10 -28.61
C ASN A 207 -26.16 -6.77 -27.84
N VAL A 208 -26.30 -6.28 -26.60
CA VAL A 208 -25.17 -6.00 -25.70
C VAL A 208 -24.51 -7.31 -25.29
N PHE A 209 -25.31 -8.35 -25.03
CA PHE A 209 -24.78 -9.67 -24.70
C PHE A 209 -23.90 -10.23 -25.83
N ARG A 210 -24.38 -10.18 -27.07
CA ARG A 210 -23.63 -10.65 -28.26
C ARG A 210 -22.29 -9.93 -28.45
N GLU A 211 -22.22 -8.66 -28.10
CA GLU A 211 -21.00 -7.84 -28.25
C GLU A 211 -20.04 -8.00 -27.05
N GLN A 212 -20.51 -7.80 -25.83
CA GLN A 212 -19.68 -7.68 -24.62
C GLN A 212 -19.42 -9.02 -23.92
N PHE A 213 -20.19 -10.05 -24.29
CA PHE A 213 -20.06 -11.42 -23.79
C PHE A 213 -19.76 -12.38 -24.95
N SER A 214 -18.98 -11.93 -25.94
CA SER A 214 -18.68 -12.67 -27.18
C SER A 214 -18.12 -14.08 -26.93
N LYS A 215 -17.38 -14.29 -25.83
CA LYS A 215 -16.93 -15.64 -25.36
C LYS A 215 -18.08 -16.62 -25.12
N PHE A 216 -19.29 -16.13 -24.85
CA PHE A 216 -20.50 -16.89 -24.55
C PHE A 216 -21.61 -16.68 -25.61
N ALA A 217 -21.40 -15.83 -26.61
CA ALA A 217 -22.43 -15.45 -27.58
C ALA A 217 -22.76 -16.55 -28.62
N SER A 218 -21.98 -17.63 -28.66
CA SER A 218 -22.15 -18.75 -29.59
C SER A 218 -23.25 -19.74 -29.18
N PHE A 219 -23.80 -19.65 -27.97
CA PHE A 219 -24.91 -20.48 -27.54
C PHE A 219 -26.21 -20.09 -28.28
N ASN A 220 -27.08 -21.07 -28.51
CA ASN A 220 -28.36 -20.83 -29.18
C ASN A 220 -29.26 -19.99 -28.25
N MET A 221 -29.43 -18.71 -28.56
CA MET A 221 -30.18 -17.75 -27.75
C MET A 221 -31.28 -17.07 -28.56
N GLY A 222 -32.40 -16.81 -27.91
CA GLY A 222 -33.53 -16.03 -28.43
C GLY A 222 -33.22 -14.53 -28.57
N GLN A 223 -34.25 -13.73 -28.79
CA GLN A 223 -34.14 -12.26 -28.87
C GLN A 223 -34.45 -11.56 -27.54
N GLU A 224 -34.85 -12.30 -26.51
CA GLU A 224 -35.17 -11.77 -25.19
C GLU A 224 -33.92 -11.33 -24.42
N ASP A 225 -34.12 -10.58 -23.35
CA ASP A 225 -33.02 -10.18 -22.46
C ASP A 225 -32.37 -11.40 -21.78
N VAL A 226 -31.07 -11.33 -21.62
CA VAL A 226 -30.25 -12.36 -20.98
C VAL A 226 -29.95 -11.96 -19.55
N PHE A 227 -29.98 -12.92 -18.64
CA PHE A 227 -29.66 -12.71 -17.23
C PHE A 227 -28.35 -13.41 -16.87
N VAL A 228 -27.42 -12.64 -16.32
CA VAL A 228 -26.11 -13.13 -15.86
C VAL A 228 -26.08 -13.05 -14.34
N GLU A 229 -26.17 -14.20 -13.68
CA GLU A 229 -26.01 -14.33 -12.24
C GLU A 229 -24.55 -14.64 -11.90
N ILE A 230 -23.96 -13.84 -11.01
CA ILE A 230 -22.61 -14.06 -10.49
C ILE A 230 -22.66 -14.06 -8.97
N GLN A 231 -22.01 -15.07 -8.38
CA GLN A 231 -21.71 -15.18 -6.96
C GLN A 231 -20.20 -15.21 -6.77
N ILE A 232 -19.68 -14.33 -5.91
CA ILE A 232 -18.27 -14.37 -5.50
C ILE A 232 -18.12 -15.29 -4.29
N THR A 233 -17.38 -16.39 -4.44
CA THR A 233 -17.17 -17.38 -3.38
C THR A 233 -15.83 -17.19 -2.67
N LYS A 234 -14.80 -16.70 -3.38
CA LYS A 234 -13.51 -16.33 -2.80
C LYS A 234 -13.02 -15.02 -3.42
N PHE A 235 -12.27 -14.24 -2.66
CA PHE A 235 -11.73 -12.97 -3.10
C PHE A 235 -10.35 -12.73 -2.48
N LEU A 236 -9.40 -12.41 -3.34
CA LEU A 236 -8.02 -12.10 -3.01
C LEU A 236 -7.72 -10.67 -3.47
N LYS A 237 -7.42 -9.82 -2.49
CA LYS A 237 -7.13 -8.40 -2.73
C LYS A 237 -5.66 -8.22 -3.06
N TYR A 238 -5.35 -7.51 -4.14
CA TYR A 238 -3.99 -7.13 -4.47
C TYR A 238 -3.73 -5.67 -4.11
N HIS A 239 -2.56 -5.41 -3.52
CA HIS A 239 -2.09 -4.10 -3.12
C HIS A 239 -0.72 -3.82 -3.73
N ASP A 240 -0.59 -2.69 -4.40
CA ASP A 240 0.71 -2.20 -4.88
C ASP A 240 1.58 -1.79 -3.68
N ILE A 241 2.72 -2.46 -3.49
CA ILE A 241 3.67 -2.17 -2.42
C ILE A 241 4.89 -1.36 -2.90
N SER A 242 5.06 -1.19 -4.21
CA SER A 242 6.17 -0.43 -4.80
C SER A 242 5.75 0.98 -5.26
N LEU A 243 4.44 1.25 -5.29
CA LEU A 243 3.78 2.50 -5.71
C LEU A 243 3.96 2.85 -7.19
N ASP A 244 4.58 1.95 -7.96
CA ASP A 244 4.81 2.07 -9.40
C ASP A 244 4.34 0.83 -10.16
N CYS A 245 3.54 -0.02 -9.50
CA CYS A 245 2.97 -1.25 -10.04
C CYS A 245 3.98 -2.37 -10.35
N THR A 246 5.22 -2.26 -9.88
CA THR A 246 6.23 -3.33 -9.99
C THR A 246 5.90 -4.53 -9.10
N PHE A 247 5.50 -4.27 -7.84
CA PHE A 247 5.22 -5.32 -6.87
C PHE A 247 3.80 -5.23 -6.33
N PHE A 248 3.01 -6.27 -6.55
CA PHE A 248 1.67 -6.40 -5.97
C PHE A 248 1.64 -7.52 -4.97
N LYS A 249 1.31 -7.22 -3.70
CA LYS A 249 1.08 -8.24 -2.68
C LYS A 249 -0.37 -8.64 -2.61
N CYS A 250 -0.60 -9.90 -2.26
CA CYS A 250 -1.88 -10.45 -1.88
C CYS A 250 -1.72 -11.30 -0.62
N GLU A 251 -2.61 -11.11 0.35
CA GLU A 251 -2.66 -11.92 1.57
C GLU A 251 -3.40 -13.24 1.30
N LEU A 252 -2.72 -14.36 1.58
CA LEU A 252 -3.25 -15.72 1.42
C LEU A 252 -3.68 -16.33 2.76
N GLU A 253 -2.89 -16.08 3.82
CA GLU A 253 -3.22 -16.45 5.20
C GLU A 253 -3.10 -15.20 6.06
N ASP A 254 -4.13 -14.93 6.87
CA ASP A 254 -4.10 -13.90 7.92
C ASP A 254 -3.47 -14.54 9.17
N GLY A 255 -2.38 -13.94 9.62
CA GLY A 255 -1.58 -14.41 10.74
C GLY A 255 -2.27 -14.24 12.09
N THR A 256 -1.68 -14.87 13.09
CA THR A 256 -2.14 -14.83 14.48
C THR A 256 -1.42 -13.69 15.23
N GLY A 257 -2.17 -12.79 15.86
CA GLY A 257 -1.58 -11.75 16.71
C GLY A 257 -2.42 -10.50 16.81
N ASP A 258 -2.01 -9.59 17.70
CA ASP A 258 -2.49 -8.21 17.66
C ASP A 258 -1.99 -7.52 16.38
N ARG A 259 -2.47 -6.31 16.08
CA ARG A 259 -2.11 -5.57 14.85
C ARG A 259 -0.65 -5.07 14.86
N THR A 260 0.23 -5.68 15.64
CA THR A 260 1.62 -5.30 15.76
C THR A 260 2.40 -5.75 14.53
N LEU A 261 3.25 -4.86 14.03
CA LEU A 261 4.06 -5.06 12.84
C LEU A 261 5.53 -4.82 13.20
N PRO A 262 6.48 -5.45 12.49
CA PRO A 262 7.90 -5.24 12.73
C PRO A 262 8.30 -3.79 12.44
N ASN A 263 9.06 -3.19 13.36
CA ASN A 263 9.64 -1.86 13.20
C ASN A 263 10.99 -1.92 12.46
N ASN A 264 11.62 -0.76 12.25
CA ASN A 264 12.83 -0.63 11.41
C ASN A 264 14.01 -1.48 11.88
N ASN A 265 14.18 -1.69 13.19
CA ASN A 265 15.26 -2.48 13.75
C ASN A 265 14.79 -3.85 14.26
N ALA A 266 13.61 -4.30 13.83
CA ALA A 266 13.12 -5.63 14.16
C ALA A 266 14.00 -6.71 13.53
N LYS A 267 14.15 -7.83 14.24
CA LYS A 267 14.70 -9.07 13.72
C LYS A 267 13.57 -9.97 13.28
N VAL A 268 13.49 -10.28 11.99
CA VAL A 268 12.38 -11.01 11.37
C VAL A 268 12.87 -12.36 10.87
N SER A 269 12.05 -13.40 11.06
CA SER A 269 12.29 -14.75 10.55
C SER A 269 11.19 -15.15 9.56
N VAL A 270 11.58 -15.51 8.34
CA VAL A 270 10.65 -15.84 7.26
C VAL A 270 10.97 -17.16 6.56
N TRP A 271 9.91 -17.79 6.05
CA TRP A 271 10.03 -18.70 4.91
C TRP A 271 9.67 -17.99 3.62
N TYR A 272 10.32 -18.40 2.53
CA TYR A 272 10.02 -17.92 1.21
C TYR A 272 10.06 -19.04 0.17
N ARG A 273 9.33 -18.81 -0.92
CA ARG A 273 9.41 -19.57 -2.14
C ARG A 273 9.36 -18.60 -3.31
N TYR A 274 10.32 -18.73 -4.21
CA TYR A 274 10.41 -17.93 -5.42
C TYR A 274 10.04 -18.82 -6.62
N ILE A 275 9.05 -18.37 -7.40
CA ILE A 275 8.45 -19.10 -8.50
C ILE A 275 8.53 -18.27 -9.78
N ILE A 276 8.98 -18.90 -10.86
CA ILE A 276 8.99 -18.34 -12.22
C ILE A 276 8.39 -19.39 -13.15
N GLU A 277 7.47 -19.00 -14.04
CA GLU A 277 6.84 -19.95 -15.00
C GLU A 277 6.29 -21.22 -14.32
N GLU A 278 5.62 -21.06 -13.17
CA GLU A 278 5.07 -22.15 -12.34
C GLU A 278 6.11 -23.11 -11.74
N GLN A 279 7.41 -22.85 -11.94
CA GLN A 279 8.50 -23.64 -11.36
C GLN A 279 9.08 -22.95 -10.12
N ILE A 280 9.29 -23.73 -9.06
CA ILE A 280 10.04 -23.27 -7.89
C ILE A 280 11.52 -23.18 -8.29
N VAL A 281 12.05 -21.96 -8.33
CA VAL A 281 13.45 -21.71 -8.70
C VAL A 281 14.35 -21.61 -7.48
N ASP A 282 13.82 -21.12 -6.35
CA ASP A 282 14.54 -21.09 -5.08
C ASP A 282 13.55 -21.06 -3.90
N THR A 283 13.90 -21.67 -2.78
CA THR A 283 13.03 -21.73 -1.60
C THR A 283 13.78 -22.18 -0.36
N ASN A 284 13.33 -21.72 0.80
CA ASN A 284 13.66 -22.32 2.10
C ASN A 284 12.42 -22.86 2.83
N TRP A 285 11.32 -23.09 2.11
CA TRP A 285 10.08 -23.60 2.71
C TRP A 285 10.36 -24.91 3.46
N ASP A 286 9.81 -25.04 4.67
CA ASP A 286 10.00 -26.20 5.55
C ASP A 286 11.47 -26.51 5.91
N SER A 287 12.38 -25.54 5.76
CA SER A 287 13.78 -25.63 6.17
C SER A 287 14.14 -24.53 7.18
N GLU A 288 15.44 -24.26 7.42
CA GLU A 288 15.84 -23.22 8.36
C GLU A 288 15.33 -21.82 7.90
N PRO A 289 14.59 -21.09 8.75
CA PRO A 289 14.09 -19.76 8.41
C PRO A 289 15.21 -18.77 8.10
N VAL A 290 15.00 -17.91 7.09
CA VAL A 290 15.88 -16.77 6.89
C VAL A 290 15.60 -15.78 8.00
N THR A 291 16.62 -15.44 8.77
CA THR A 291 16.50 -14.44 9.83
C THR A 291 17.39 -13.24 9.51
N PHE A 292 16.81 -12.05 9.48
CA PHE A 292 17.50 -10.81 9.11
C PHE A 292 16.99 -9.62 9.94
N TYR A 293 17.80 -8.57 10.00
CA TYR A 293 17.39 -7.29 10.57
C TYR A 293 16.81 -6.37 9.49
N MET A 294 15.70 -5.70 9.83
CA MET A 294 14.96 -4.84 8.92
C MET A 294 15.75 -3.58 8.47
N ASP A 295 16.81 -3.20 9.18
CA ASP A 295 17.64 -2.01 8.94
C ASP A 295 19.04 -2.31 8.40
N GLU A 296 19.38 -3.58 8.15
CA GLU A 296 20.72 -3.96 7.64
C GLU A 296 20.77 -4.16 6.12
N ASP A 297 19.62 -4.23 5.45
CA ASP A 297 19.50 -4.52 4.02
C ASP A 297 20.23 -5.81 3.60
N GLU A 298 20.25 -6.83 4.46
CA GLU A 298 20.86 -8.13 4.13
C GLU A 298 20.12 -8.85 3.00
N VAL A 299 18.80 -8.72 3.03
CA VAL A 299 17.87 -9.27 2.04
C VAL A 299 17.36 -8.15 1.10
N PRO A 300 16.76 -8.49 -0.05
CA PRO A 300 16.27 -7.50 -0.99
C PRO A 300 15.22 -6.56 -0.41
N THR A 301 15.17 -5.32 -0.93
CA THR A 301 14.21 -4.29 -0.52
C THR A 301 12.76 -4.77 -0.62
N LEU A 302 12.45 -5.60 -1.63
CA LEU A 302 11.16 -6.27 -1.77
C LEU A 302 10.74 -7.00 -0.49
N TRP A 303 11.65 -7.74 0.13
CA TRP A 303 11.38 -8.53 1.33
C TRP A 303 11.19 -7.64 2.56
N ILE A 304 11.97 -6.57 2.67
CA ILE A 304 11.82 -5.57 3.74
C ILE A 304 10.44 -4.90 3.65
N ASN A 305 10.06 -4.43 2.46
CA ASN A 305 8.78 -3.77 2.21
C ASN A 305 7.58 -4.68 2.45
N CYS A 306 7.72 -5.97 2.11
CA CYS A 306 6.73 -6.99 2.40
C CYS A 306 6.62 -7.24 3.91
N SER A 307 7.74 -7.58 4.56
CA SER A 307 7.79 -7.98 5.98
C SER A 307 7.30 -6.88 6.93
N ARG A 308 7.55 -5.60 6.60
CA ARG A 308 7.06 -4.43 7.34
C ARG A 308 5.54 -4.42 7.54
N GLN A 309 4.81 -5.10 6.66
CA GLN A 309 3.35 -5.12 6.64
C GLN A 309 2.78 -6.47 7.05
N MET A 310 3.61 -7.38 7.57
CA MET A 310 3.21 -8.75 7.92
C MET A 310 3.15 -8.94 9.44
N LYS A 311 2.05 -9.47 9.94
CA LYS A 311 1.94 -10.03 11.28
C LYS A 311 2.60 -11.40 11.34
N VAL A 312 2.75 -11.93 12.55
CA VAL A 312 3.20 -13.31 12.76
C VAL A 312 2.19 -14.27 12.17
N GLY A 313 2.63 -15.19 11.31
CA GLY A 313 1.80 -16.17 10.63
C GLY A 313 1.27 -15.73 9.26
N ASP A 314 1.36 -14.44 8.91
CA ASP A 314 0.91 -13.95 7.61
C ASP A 314 1.65 -14.69 6.48
N LEU A 315 0.92 -15.07 5.44
CA LEU A 315 1.47 -15.58 4.18
C LEU A 315 1.03 -14.67 3.04
N TYR A 316 2.00 -13.98 2.43
CA TYR A 316 1.76 -13.12 1.29
C TYR A 316 2.28 -13.76 0.00
N LYS A 317 1.50 -13.67 -1.08
CA LYS A 317 1.96 -13.83 -2.46
C LYS A 317 2.30 -12.45 -3.01
N VAL A 318 3.50 -12.28 -3.53
CA VAL A 318 3.96 -11.04 -4.17
C VAL A 318 4.23 -11.31 -5.63
N GLU A 319 3.39 -10.76 -6.50
CA GLU A 319 3.60 -10.72 -7.94
C GLU A 319 4.59 -9.61 -8.30
N CYS A 320 5.58 -9.95 -9.11
CA CYS A 320 6.64 -9.07 -9.57
C CYS A 320 6.56 -8.94 -11.10
N ASP A 321 6.30 -7.74 -11.62
CA ASP A 321 6.39 -7.46 -13.06
C ASP A 321 7.85 -7.21 -13.43
N LEU A 322 8.45 -8.19 -14.10
CA LEU A 322 9.87 -8.21 -14.46
C LEU A 322 10.23 -7.23 -15.59
N SER A 323 9.23 -6.61 -16.21
CA SER A 323 9.42 -5.62 -17.27
C SER A 323 9.63 -4.19 -16.75
N LEU A 324 9.45 -3.95 -15.44
CA LEU A 324 9.47 -2.62 -14.84
C LEU A 324 10.80 -2.27 -14.16
N PRO A 325 11.19 -0.98 -14.08
CA PRO A 325 12.54 -0.59 -13.63
C PRO A 325 12.88 -0.98 -12.19
N LYS A 326 11.92 -0.95 -11.26
CA LYS A 326 12.15 -1.31 -9.85
C LYS A 326 12.31 -2.80 -9.61
N VAL A 327 12.26 -3.64 -10.65
CA VAL A 327 12.52 -5.08 -10.50
C VAL A 327 13.88 -5.35 -9.84
N THR A 328 14.84 -4.44 -9.96
CA THR A 328 16.14 -4.52 -9.27
C THR A 328 16.05 -4.62 -7.74
N GLU A 329 14.97 -4.16 -7.10
CA GLU A 329 14.70 -4.28 -5.66
C GLU A 329 14.45 -5.73 -5.20
N MET A 330 14.36 -6.68 -6.13
CA MET A 330 14.41 -8.10 -5.82
C MET A 330 15.85 -8.62 -5.68
N SER A 331 16.87 -7.80 -5.87
CA SER A 331 18.28 -8.22 -5.91
C SER A 331 19.24 -7.16 -5.41
N ASP A 332 18.74 -6.18 -4.67
CA ASP A 332 19.53 -5.11 -4.09
C ASP A 332 19.89 -5.39 -2.60
N GLY A 333 19.76 -6.62 -2.11
CA GLY A 333 20.26 -6.99 -0.79
C GLY A 333 21.80 -7.09 -0.75
N LEU A 334 22.40 -7.04 0.45
CA LEU A 334 23.84 -7.29 0.63
C LEU A 334 24.25 -8.72 0.29
N LEU A 335 23.41 -9.70 0.64
CA LEU A 335 23.74 -11.10 0.49
C LEU A 335 23.44 -11.56 -0.94
N GLU A 336 24.49 -11.81 -1.72
CA GLU A 336 24.41 -12.21 -3.14
C GLU A 336 23.54 -13.45 -3.39
N ARG A 337 23.44 -14.36 -2.42
CA ARG A 337 22.53 -15.52 -2.49
C ARG A 337 21.07 -15.15 -2.70
N TYR A 338 20.67 -13.92 -2.39
CA TYR A 338 19.32 -13.39 -2.57
C TYR A 338 19.22 -12.43 -3.77
N HIS A 339 20.17 -12.46 -4.69
CA HIS A 339 20.09 -11.73 -5.95
C HIS A 339 19.28 -12.52 -6.96
N PHE A 340 17.95 -12.48 -6.82
CA PHE A 340 17.02 -13.25 -7.64
C PHE A 340 17.00 -12.91 -9.13
N SER A 341 17.59 -11.78 -9.54
CA SER A 341 17.74 -11.38 -10.94
C SER A 341 18.52 -12.40 -11.78
N GLN A 342 19.40 -13.17 -11.15
CA GLN A 342 20.15 -14.25 -11.81
C GLN A 342 19.25 -15.37 -12.37
N PHE A 343 18.01 -15.48 -11.90
CA PHE A 343 17.06 -16.49 -12.36
C PHE A 343 16.13 -16.00 -13.48
N MET A 344 16.20 -14.72 -13.86
CA MET A 344 15.35 -14.17 -14.90
C MET A 344 15.63 -14.79 -16.28
N ARG A 345 14.58 -15.00 -17.06
CA ARG A 345 14.65 -15.53 -18.43
C ARG A 345 14.02 -14.55 -19.42
N PRO A 346 14.55 -14.41 -20.64
CA PRO A 346 13.93 -13.59 -21.68
C PRO A 346 12.49 -14.03 -21.97
N GLY A 347 11.57 -13.06 -22.08
CA GLY A 347 10.16 -13.31 -22.39
C GLY A 347 9.27 -13.59 -21.19
N VAL A 348 9.83 -13.79 -19.99
CA VAL A 348 9.05 -13.94 -18.76
C VAL A 348 8.64 -12.57 -18.25
N ARG A 349 7.32 -12.35 -18.13
CA ARG A 349 6.78 -11.10 -17.60
C ARG A 349 6.66 -11.08 -16.08
N PHE A 350 6.25 -12.20 -15.47
CA PHE A 350 5.94 -12.23 -14.04
C PHE A 350 6.75 -13.29 -13.30
N ALA A 351 7.13 -12.94 -12.07
CA ALA A 351 7.60 -13.89 -11.07
C ALA A 351 6.82 -13.71 -9.77
N TYR A 352 6.84 -14.73 -8.92
CA TYR A 352 6.06 -14.75 -7.69
C TYR A 352 6.92 -15.11 -6.50
N PHE A 353 6.86 -14.29 -5.45
CA PHE A 353 7.34 -14.68 -4.13
C PHE A 353 6.16 -15.10 -3.27
N TYR A 354 6.32 -16.19 -2.54
CA TYR A 354 5.51 -16.50 -1.38
C TYR A 354 6.40 -16.22 -0.19
N ILE A 355 5.96 -15.36 0.73
CA ILE A 355 6.72 -15.01 1.93
C ILE A 355 5.81 -15.26 3.12
N LYS A 356 6.25 -16.10 4.06
CA LYS A 356 5.56 -16.38 5.32
C LYS A 356 6.36 -15.80 6.47
N ASN A 357 5.75 -14.91 7.24
CA ASN A 357 6.37 -14.38 8.46
C ASN A 357 6.14 -15.39 9.59
N LEU A 358 7.21 -15.95 10.13
CA LEU A 358 7.13 -16.96 11.19
C LEU A 358 7.18 -16.34 12.57
N SER A 359 7.99 -15.30 12.73
CA SER A 359 8.16 -14.58 13.99
C SER A 359 8.97 -13.32 13.75
N PHE A 360 8.80 -12.33 14.63
CA PHE A 360 9.74 -11.22 14.72
C PHE A 360 9.93 -10.79 16.17
N VAL A 361 11.11 -10.24 16.45
CA VAL A 361 11.42 -9.54 17.69
C VAL A 361 11.50 -8.06 17.36
N ILE A 362 10.58 -7.27 17.92
CA ILE A 362 10.55 -5.82 17.76
C ILE A 362 11.83 -5.23 18.35
N GLY A 363 12.52 -4.40 17.58
CA GLY A 363 13.69 -3.71 18.09
C GLY A 363 13.26 -2.60 19.06
N ARG A 364 14.01 -2.41 20.14
CA ARG A 364 13.70 -1.32 21.09
C ARG A 364 14.04 0.03 20.45
N PRO A 365 13.18 1.06 20.59
CA PRO A 365 13.49 2.40 20.13
C PRO A 365 14.64 3.00 20.95
N ASN A 366 15.40 3.92 20.35
CA ASN A 366 16.64 4.46 20.93
C ASN A 366 16.48 5.06 22.33
N ASN A 367 15.31 5.60 22.66
CA ASN A 367 15.00 6.17 23.98
C ASN A 367 14.79 5.12 25.09
N LEU A 368 14.60 3.84 24.73
CA LEU A 368 14.45 2.71 25.66
C LEU A 368 15.70 1.83 25.72
N LEU A 369 16.76 2.20 25.01
CA LEU A 369 18.04 1.52 25.05
C LEU A 369 18.94 2.17 26.11
N ASN A 370 19.62 1.36 26.90
CA ASN A 370 20.71 1.86 27.74
C ASN A 370 21.93 2.21 26.88
N LEU A 371 22.95 2.81 27.50
CA LEU A 371 24.15 3.22 26.79
C LEU A 371 24.80 2.03 26.04
N GLN A 372 25.18 0.97 26.74
CA GLN A 372 25.85 -0.17 26.12
C GLN A 372 25.06 -0.74 24.92
N GLU A 373 23.74 -0.88 25.05
CA GLU A 373 22.86 -1.36 23.98
C GLU A 373 22.87 -0.43 22.77
N ARG A 374 22.82 0.89 22.98
CA ARG A 374 22.94 1.87 21.89
C ARG A 374 24.26 1.73 21.13
N LEU A 375 25.35 1.48 21.85
CA LEU A 375 26.66 1.27 21.23
C LEU A 375 26.71 -0.04 20.44
N GLU A 376 26.09 -1.11 20.94
CA GLU A 376 25.96 -2.39 20.25
C GLU A 376 25.13 -2.26 18.96
N GLU A 377 23.99 -1.56 19.00
CA GLU A 377 23.18 -1.27 17.81
C GLU A 377 23.95 -0.44 16.78
N SER A 378 24.67 0.61 17.23
CA SER A 378 25.53 1.40 16.34
C SER A 378 26.60 0.54 15.66
N LYS A 379 27.25 -0.37 16.40
CA LYS A 379 28.27 -1.29 15.86
C LYS A 379 27.67 -2.29 14.88
N ARG A 380 26.46 -2.79 15.14
CA ARG A 380 25.73 -3.69 14.26
C ARG A 380 25.42 -3.03 12.91
N VAL A 381 24.79 -1.86 12.91
CA VAL A 381 24.47 -1.12 11.67
C VAL A 381 25.74 -0.64 10.95
N LYS A 382 26.78 -0.26 11.69
CA LYS A 382 28.11 0.02 11.12
C LYS A 382 28.68 -1.20 10.39
N ALA A 383 28.56 -2.40 10.94
CA ALA A 383 29.06 -3.60 10.29
C ALA A 383 28.37 -3.84 8.93
N ALA A 384 27.06 -3.59 8.83
CA ALA A 384 26.35 -3.59 7.54
C ALA A 384 26.89 -2.52 6.58
N ALA A 385 27.18 -1.31 7.08
CA ALA A 385 27.79 -0.24 6.29
C ALA A 385 29.20 -0.61 5.78
N ASP A 386 30.03 -1.25 6.61
CA ASP A 386 31.36 -1.73 6.21
C ASP A 386 31.23 -2.77 5.08
N ARG A 387 30.23 -3.67 5.12
CA ARG A 387 29.96 -4.63 4.04
C ARG A 387 29.62 -3.91 2.73
N PHE A 388 28.70 -2.94 2.75
CA PHE A 388 28.38 -2.10 1.57
C PHE A 388 29.61 -1.38 1.01
N PHE A 389 30.47 -0.88 1.91
CA PHE A 389 31.69 -0.19 1.53
C PHE A 389 32.65 -1.13 0.79
N HIS A 390 32.81 -2.37 1.27
CA HIS A 390 33.69 -3.37 0.67
C HIS A 390 33.27 -3.80 -0.74
N ILE A 391 31.96 -3.85 -1.01
CA ILE A 391 31.42 -4.14 -2.36
C ILE A 391 31.32 -2.89 -3.27
N GLY A 392 31.79 -1.73 -2.80
CA GLY A 392 31.86 -0.50 -3.60
C GLY A 392 30.55 0.29 -3.67
N LEU A 393 29.50 -0.10 -2.94
CA LEU A 393 28.23 0.63 -2.87
C LEU A 393 28.31 1.77 -1.84
N PHE A 394 29.14 2.77 -2.15
CA PHE A 394 29.51 3.83 -1.22
C PHE A 394 28.33 4.70 -0.75
N GLU A 395 27.33 4.95 -1.59
CA GLU A 395 26.15 5.73 -1.20
C GLU A 395 25.33 5.01 -0.14
N ARG A 396 25.06 3.71 -0.32
CA ARG A 396 24.36 2.90 0.68
C ARG A 396 25.17 2.70 1.94
N ALA A 397 26.48 2.54 1.81
CA ALA A 397 27.38 2.54 2.96
C ALA A 397 27.26 3.84 3.76
N HIS A 398 27.23 5.01 3.09
CA HIS A 398 27.02 6.31 3.74
C HIS A 398 25.69 6.35 4.51
N ASP A 399 24.59 5.96 3.87
CA ASP A 399 23.27 5.94 4.51
C ASP A 399 23.23 5.04 5.75
N LYS A 400 23.90 3.87 5.71
CA LYS A 400 24.01 2.99 6.87
C LYS A 400 24.92 3.55 7.97
N TYR A 401 26.05 4.17 7.64
CA TYR A 401 26.86 4.86 8.66
C TYR A 401 26.07 5.99 9.32
N LYS A 402 25.29 6.75 8.55
CA LYS A 402 24.40 7.79 9.05
C LYS A 402 23.29 7.22 9.94
N ALA A 403 22.70 6.09 9.59
CA ALA A 403 21.75 5.39 10.47
C ALA A 403 22.42 4.96 11.79
N ALA A 404 23.67 4.50 11.74
CA ALA A 404 24.44 4.13 12.92
C ALA A 404 24.76 5.33 13.85
N THR A 405 24.82 6.58 13.34
CA THR A 405 25.01 7.76 14.20
C THR A 405 23.80 8.05 15.07
N GLN A 406 22.59 7.71 14.61
CA GLN A 406 21.35 7.95 15.35
C GLN A 406 21.30 7.21 16.70
N PHE A 407 22.05 6.12 16.85
CA PHE A 407 22.17 5.40 18.10
C PHE A 407 23.14 6.07 19.07
N VAL A 408 24.12 6.84 18.60
CA VAL A 408 25.15 7.47 19.45
C VAL A 408 24.95 8.97 19.64
N GLU A 409 24.04 9.60 18.89
CA GLU A 409 23.64 11.00 19.04
C GLU A 409 22.34 11.18 19.84
N PRO A 410 22.11 12.34 20.52
CA PRO A 410 23.11 13.33 20.87
C PRO A 410 24.04 12.82 22.00
N PHE A 411 25.19 13.48 22.18
CA PHE A 411 26.18 13.16 23.19
C PHE A 411 25.56 12.96 24.59
N THR A 412 25.90 11.85 25.24
CA THR A 412 25.66 11.62 26.68
C THR A 412 26.99 11.73 27.43
N ASP A 413 26.96 12.00 28.73
CA ASP A 413 28.13 12.27 29.60
C ASP A 413 29.15 11.10 29.75
N ASP A 414 29.03 10.04 28.95
CA ASP A 414 29.99 8.93 28.85
C ASP A 414 30.82 9.09 27.56
N GLU A 415 31.87 9.92 27.64
CA GLU A 415 32.50 10.51 26.45
C GLU A 415 33.34 9.53 25.61
N ASP A 416 34.11 8.63 26.21
CA ASP A 416 35.25 8.05 25.49
C ASP A 416 34.87 7.00 24.43
N ASN A 417 33.98 6.06 24.75
CA ASN A 417 33.58 5.00 23.80
C ASN A 417 32.65 5.52 22.70
N TYR A 418 31.76 6.46 23.05
CA TYR A 418 30.81 7.06 22.10
C TYR A 418 31.49 8.00 21.12
N LYS A 419 32.33 8.89 21.64
CA LYS A 419 33.13 9.79 20.80
C LYS A 419 34.01 9.00 19.86
N SER A 420 34.63 7.92 20.33
CA SER A 420 35.43 7.02 19.49
C SER A 420 34.60 6.40 18.36
N GLN A 421 33.41 5.87 18.66
CA GLN A 421 32.52 5.30 17.65
C GLN A 421 32.04 6.37 16.66
N LEU A 422 31.63 7.56 17.14
CA LEU A 422 31.14 8.65 16.30
C LEU A 422 32.22 9.20 15.37
N ILE A 423 33.45 9.34 15.86
CA ILE A 423 34.63 9.67 15.04
C ILE A 423 34.79 8.66 13.90
N ILE A 424 34.67 7.35 14.18
CA ILE A 424 34.78 6.31 13.16
C ILE A 424 33.67 6.45 12.11
N LEU A 425 32.42 6.65 12.55
CA LEU A 425 31.27 6.80 11.65
C LEU A 425 31.44 8.00 10.73
N TYR A 426 31.70 9.21 11.26
CA TYR A 426 31.89 10.40 10.43
C TYR A 426 33.13 10.30 9.53
N ARG A 427 34.20 9.66 10.00
CA ARG A 427 35.38 9.38 9.17
C ARG A 427 35.02 8.48 8.00
N ASN A 428 34.17 7.47 8.19
CA ASN A 428 33.74 6.58 7.11
C ASN A 428 32.72 7.24 6.18
N MET A 429 31.78 8.04 6.70
CA MET A 429 30.86 8.86 5.90
C MET A 429 31.63 9.82 4.98
N SER A 430 32.61 10.55 5.52
CA SER A 430 33.50 11.39 4.73
C SER A 430 34.21 10.61 3.63
N LEU A 431 34.65 9.38 3.91
CA LEU A 431 35.28 8.52 2.90
C LEU A 431 34.28 8.10 1.80
N CYS A 432 33.06 7.73 2.15
CA CYS A 432 32.03 7.39 1.17
C CYS A 432 31.74 8.56 0.22
N ASN A 433 31.50 9.74 0.78
CA ASN A 433 31.27 10.97 0.01
C ASN A 433 32.48 11.35 -0.85
N PHE A 434 33.69 11.17 -0.32
CA PHE A 434 34.92 11.36 -1.08
C PHE A 434 35.01 10.41 -2.28
N LYS A 435 34.61 9.14 -2.12
CA LYS A 435 34.61 8.13 -3.19
C LYS A 435 33.53 8.37 -4.24
N THR A 436 32.46 9.07 -3.90
CA THR A 436 31.37 9.43 -4.81
C THR A 436 31.46 10.86 -5.35
N ASN A 437 32.60 11.54 -5.15
CA ASN A 437 32.85 12.93 -5.56
C ASN A 437 31.86 13.96 -4.96
N LYS A 438 31.18 13.62 -3.86
CA LYS A 438 30.35 14.53 -3.07
C LYS A 438 31.23 15.34 -2.12
N PHE A 439 32.03 16.24 -2.71
CA PHE A 439 33.11 16.91 -2.00
C PHE A 439 32.63 17.85 -0.88
N ILE A 440 31.49 18.52 -1.06
CA ILE A 440 30.93 19.42 -0.05
C ILE A 440 30.55 18.60 1.19
N GLU A 441 29.77 17.54 1.01
CA GLU A 441 29.32 16.64 2.07
C GLU A 441 30.50 15.90 2.72
N SER A 442 31.51 15.50 1.94
CA SER A 442 32.76 14.93 2.45
C SER A 442 33.51 15.90 3.37
N SER A 443 33.51 17.21 3.04
CA SER A 443 34.14 18.25 3.85
C SER A 443 33.37 18.52 5.15
N GLU A 444 32.04 18.48 5.11
CA GLU A 444 31.18 18.59 6.29
C GLU A 444 31.38 17.43 7.25
N ASP A 445 31.32 16.19 6.76
CA ASP A 445 31.56 14.98 7.56
C ASP A 445 32.99 14.98 8.14
N ALA A 446 33.99 15.38 7.36
CA ALA A 446 35.37 15.51 7.84
C ALA A 446 35.52 16.60 8.91
N THR A 447 34.76 17.69 8.83
CA THR A 447 34.79 18.75 9.84
C THR A 447 34.27 18.24 11.18
N LYS A 448 33.17 17.48 11.20
CA LYS A 448 32.67 16.85 12.43
C LYS A 448 33.71 15.95 13.10
N VAL A 449 34.50 15.21 12.31
CA VAL A 449 35.63 14.43 12.84
C VAL A 449 36.66 15.35 13.49
N LEU A 450 37.00 16.46 12.85
CA LEU A 450 38.04 17.39 13.32
C LEU A 450 37.62 18.21 14.54
N ASP A 451 36.32 18.46 14.71
CA ASP A 451 35.76 19.08 15.92
C ASP A 451 36.00 18.19 17.16
N MET A 452 35.94 16.86 16.97
CA MET A 452 36.17 15.87 18.05
C MET A 452 37.64 15.42 18.16
N SER A 453 38.35 15.37 17.03
CA SER A 453 39.73 14.89 16.89
C SER A 453 40.52 15.79 15.92
N PRO A 454 41.01 16.96 16.39
CA PRO A 454 41.68 17.94 15.54
C PRO A 454 42.98 17.46 14.87
N ALA A 455 43.53 16.33 15.34
CA ALA A 455 44.76 15.71 14.86
C ALA A 455 44.52 14.51 13.92
N ASP A 456 43.29 14.33 13.43
CA ASP A 456 42.93 13.27 12.49
C ASP A 456 43.46 13.55 11.08
N THR A 457 44.63 12.98 10.76
CA THR A 457 45.30 13.13 9.46
C THR A 457 44.40 12.73 8.28
N LYS A 458 43.55 11.69 8.43
CA LYS A 458 42.69 11.23 7.34
C LYS A 458 41.58 12.23 7.05
N ALA A 459 40.98 12.81 8.10
CA ALA A 459 39.95 13.83 7.95
C ALA A 459 40.53 15.14 7.40
N LEU A 460 41.71 15.59 7.88
CA LEU A 460 42.41 16.75 7.33
C LEU A 460 42.69 16.58 5.84
N TYR A 461 43.22 15.42 5.43
CA TYR A 461 43.49 15.14 4.02
C TYR A 461 42.23 15.19 3.16
N ARG A 462 41.16 14.48 3.54
CA ARG A 462 39.91 14.46 2.76
C ARG A 462 39.26 15.83 2.68
N ARG A 463 39.26 16.60 3.79
CA ARG A 463 38.75 17.97 3.81
C ARG A 463 39.58 18.89 2.91
N ALA A 464 40.90 18.75 2.91
CA ALA A 464 41.76 19.53 2.04
C ALA A 464 41.50 19.26 0.55
N VAL A 465 41.40 17.98 0.16
CA VAL A 465 41.10 17.62 -1.23
C VAL A 465 39.70 18.10 -1.62
N ALA A 466 38.70 17.93 -0.75
CA ALA A 466 37.36 18.46 -1.00
C ALA A 466 37.35 19.98 -1.17
N LYS A 467 38.12 20.71 -0.35
CA LYS A 467 38.31 22.16 -0.48
C LYS A 467 39.04 22.54 -1.77
N ARG A 468 40.03 21.75 -2.21
CA ARG A 468 40.68 21.92 -3.52
C ARG A 468 39.66 21.81 -4.65
N GLU A 469 38.84 20.76 -4.66
CA GLU A 469 37.82 20.51 -5.69
C GLU A 469 36.73 21.60 -5.71
N THR A 470 36.42 22.18 -4.54
CA THR A 470 35.50 23.32 -4.39
C THR A 470 36.18 24.69 -4.51
N ARG A 471 37.45 24.73 -4.95
CA ARG A 471 38.28 25.94 -5.16
C ARG A 471 38.53 26.80 -3.92
N ASN A 472 38.35 26.24 -2.72
CA ASN A 472 38.74 26.86 -1.46
C ASN A 472 40.20 26.52 -1.13
N TYR A 473 41.11 26.98 -1.98
CA TYR A 473 42.54 26.64 -1.90
C TYR A 473 43.24 27.10 -0.60
N PRO A 474 42.98 28.30 -0.05
CA PRO A 474 43.66 28.74 1.17
C PRO A 474 43.41 27.79 2.36
N GLN A 475 42.16 27.37 2.55
CA GLN A 475 41.81 26.44 3.62
C GLN A 475 42.31 25.01 3.35
N ALA A 476 42.40 24.59 2.08
CA ALA A 476 43.00 23.31 1.71
C ALA A 476 44.50 23.27 2.08
N ILE A 477 45.23 24.36 1.82
CA ILE A 477 46.65 24.51 2.18
C ILE A 477 46.84 24.43 3.69
N GLU A 478 45.99 25.09 4.47
CA GLU A 478 46.02 25.05 5.93
C GLU A 478 45.85 23.62 6.47
N ASP A 479 44.82 22.92 5.99
CA ASP A 479 44.53 21.54 6.39
C ASP A 479 45.70 20.59 6.04
N LEU A 480 46.33 20.75 4.86
CA LEU A 480 47.49 19.95 4.45
C LEU A 480 48.73 20.24 5.28
N LYS A 481 49.03 21.51 5.57
CA LYS A 481 50.18 21.88 6.42
C LYS A 481 50.05 21.25 7.81
N LYS A 482 48.85 21.31 8.40
CA LYS A 482 48.56 20.68 9.69
C LYS A 482 48.71 19.16 9.62
N ALA A 483 48.19 18.53 8.56
CA ALA A 483 48.32 17.08 8.36
C ALA A 483 49.79 16.63 8.21
N ILE A 484 50.63 17.42 7.52
CA ILE A 484 52.07 17.16 7.35
C ILE A 484 52.80 17.25 8.70
N GLU A 485 52.51 18.28 9.49
CA GLU A 485 53.10 18.43 10.83
C GLU A 485 52.80 17.21 11.72
N ILE A 486 51.52 16.79 11.77
CA ILE A 486 51.10 15.61 12.53
C ILE A 486 51.78 14.35 12.00
N SER A 487 51.88 14.17 10.68
CA SER A 487 52.50 12.99 10.08
C SER A 487 54.01 12.93 10.35
N ARG A 488 54.68 14.10 10.42
CA ARG A 488 56.08 14.21 10.82
C ARG A 488 56.30 13.79 12.26
N ILE A 489 55.42 14.23 13.17
CA ILE A 489 55.45 13.83 14.59
C ILE A 489 55.25 12.31 14.71
N LYS A 490 54.32 11.74 13.93
CA LYS A 490 54.04 10.30 13.91
C LYS A 490 55.05 9.45 13.13
N LYS A 491 56.03 10.07 12.45
CA LYS A 491 57.01 9.41 11.56
C LYS A 491 56.35 8.55 10.46
N ASP A 492 55.21 8.99 9.94
CA ASP A 492 54.51 8.33 8.83
C ASP A 492 55.02 8.86 7.48
N GLU A 493 56.08 8.24 6.96
CA GLU A 493 56.72 8.66 5.71
C GLU A 493 55.82 8.55 4.48
N ASN A 494 54.90 7.59 4.47
CA ASN A 494 53.99 7.38 3.33
C ASN A 494 52.96 8.51 3.27
N SER A 495 52.32 8.83 4.39
CA SER A 495 51.40 9.97 4.48
C SER A 495 52.12 11.29 4.16
N LEU A 496 53.35 11.47 4.62
CA LEU A 496 54.14 12.68 4.32
C LEU A 496 54.36 12.89 2.82
N LYS A 497 54.73 11.83 2.09
CA LYS A 497 54.92 11.87 0.63
C LYS A 497 53.62 12.26 -0.07
N GLN A 498 52.51 11.61 0.28
CA GLN A 498 51.19 11.89 -0.31
C GLN A 498 50.73 13.33 -0.02
N LEU A 499 50.82 13.78 1.24
CA LEU A 499 50.37 15.10 1.66
C LEU A 499 51.21 16.22 1.04
N SER A 500 52.52 16.00 0.90
CA SER A 500 53.44 16.97 0.32
C SER A 500 53.21 17.10 -1.19
N ALA A 501 52.95 15.99 -1.89
CA ALA A 501 52.55 16.00 -3.29
C ALA A 501 51.23 16.75 -3.50
N GLU A 502 50.21 16.48 -2.68
CA GLU A 502 48.93 17.19 -2.73
C GLU A 502 49.09 18.69 -2.45
N LEU A 503 49.94 19.07 -1.49
CA LEU A 503 50.20 20.47 -1.18
C LEU A 503 50.83 21.23 -2.36
N ILE A 504 51.77 20.61 -3.08
CA ILE A 504 52.34 21.19 -4.30
C ILE A 504 51.25 21.40 -5.35
N THR A 505 50.41 20.38 -5.57
CA THR A 505 49.28 20.46 -6.51
C THR A 505 48.34 21.62 -6.17
N VAL A 506 47.93 21.74 -4.90
CA VAL A 506 47.04 22.83 -4.45
C VAL A 506 47.68 24.20 -4.63
N ASN A 507 48.97 24.36 -4.32
CA ASN A 507 49.67 25.64 -4.49
C ASN A 507 49.72 26.06 -5.96
N ASN A 508 50.05 25.14 -6.87
CA ASN A 508 50.07 25.42 -8.30
C ASN A 508 48.69 25.85 -8.80
N LEU A 509 47.63 25.12 -8.41
CA LEU A 509 46.25 25.49 -8.77
C LEU A 509 45.83 26.85 -8.20
N TYR A 510 46.30 27.17 -6.99
CA TYR A 510 46.01 28.45 -6.36
C TYR A 510 46.71 29.61 -7.07
N GLU A 511 47.98 29.44 -7.47
CA GLU A 511 48.71 30.43 -8.28
C GLU A 511 48.04 30.66 -9.63
N GLU A 512 47.62 29.60 -10.32
CA GLU A 512 46.87 29.71 -11.56
C GLU A 512 45.52 30.43 -11.37
N PHE A 513 44.81 30.13 -10.28
CA PHE A 513 43.56 30.79 -9.92
C PHE A 513 43.77 32.30 -9.73
N LEU A 514 44.76 32.70 -8.93
CA LEU A 514 45.10 34.11 -8.70
C LEU A 514 45.53 34.82 -9.99
N LYS A 515 46.27 34.14 -10.87
CA LYS A 515 46.67 34.70 -12.17
C LYS A 515 45.45 35.00 -13.04
N ARG A 516 44.51 34.05 -13.17
CA ARG A 516 43.27 34.22 -13.94
C ARG A 516 42.39 35.33 -13.35
N GLU A 517 42.29 35.39 -12.03
CA GLU A 517 41.54 36.43 -11.33
C GLU A 517 42.12 37.82 -11.64
N LYS A 518 43.45 37.97 -11.56
CA LYS A 518 44.15 39.20 -11.94
C LYS A 518 43.90 39.59 -13.40
N GLU A 519 43.97 38.63 -14.33
CA GLU A 519 43.70 38.86 -15.77
C GLU A 519 42.25 39.34 -16.00
N LEU A 520 41.26 38.69 -15.36
CA LEU A 520 39.85 39.09 -15.41
C LEU A 520 39.65 40.53 -14.93
N PHE A 521 40.23 40.90 -13.78
CA PHE A 521 40.11 42.26 -13.25
C PHE A 521 40.80 43.30 -14.15
N THR A 522 41.94 42.97 -14.76
CA THR A 522 42.61 43.90 -15.71
C THR A 522 41.83 44.14 -16.99
N GLY A 523 40.93 43.22 -17.39
CA GLY A 523 40.06 43.36 -18.56
C GLY A 523 38.78 44.17 -18.31
N ILE A 524 38.38 44.39 -17.05
CA ILE A 524 37.16 45.15 -16.67
C ILE A 524 37.42 46.67 -16.63
N PHE A 525 38.68 47.09 -16.45
CA PHE A 525 39.08 48.51 -16.38
C PHE A 525 39.70 49.04 -17.69
N LYS A 526 39.58 48.29 -18.79
CA LYS A 526 39.81 48.75 -20.17
C LYS A 526 38.47 48.85 -20.88
#